data_AF-A0AAJ5E7K1-F1
#
_entry.id   AF-A0AAJ5E7K1-F1
#
_cell.length_a   1.000
_cell.length_b   1.000
_cell.length_c   1.000
_cell.angle_alpha   90.00
_cell.angle_beta   90.00
_cell.angle_gamma   90.00
#
_symmetry.space_group_name_H-M   'P 1'
#
loop_
_entity.id
_entity.type
_entity.pdbx_description
1 polymer ?
#
loop_
_entity_poly.entity_id
_entity_poly.type
_entity_poly.pdbx_seq_one_letter_code
_entity_poly.pdbx_strand_id
1 'polypeptide(L)'
;MTAYIDSAWGGNASITVRGRGTPGFRIYLHQAGTGAMLGTGVVGADGDYSFMTQESTLLMYGGQTINVQVRETADNVSYSDWSLYSSVYIS
;
A
#
# COMPACT_ATOMS: atom_id res chain seq x y z
N MET A 1 -9.93 -2.32 -13.34
CA MET A 1 -8.66 -2.99 -13.05
C MET A 1 -8.56 -3.07 -11.55
N THR A 2 -7.90 -4.09 -10.98
CA THR A 2 -7.68 -4.13 -9.52
C THR A 2 -6.25 -3.68 -9.28
N ALA A 3 -6.05 -2.75 -8.35
CA ALA A 3 -4.70 -2.36 -7.94
C ALA A 3 -3.92 -3.57 -7.43
N TYR A 4 -2.65 -3.67 -7.78
CA TYR A 4 -1.75 -4.70 -7.29
C TYR A 4 -0.42 -4.11 -6.88
N ILE A 5 0.24 -4.81 -5.95
CA ILE A 5 1.58 -4.49 -5.48
C ILE A 5 2.55 -5.32 -6.33
N ASP A 6 3.50 -4.65 -6.97
CA ASP A 6 4.59 -5.29 -7.69
C ASP A 6 5.77 -5.55 -6.75
N SER A 7 6.10 -4.56 -5.92
CA SER A 7 7.21 -4.64 -4.98
C SER A 7 6.94 -3.75 -3.76
N ALA A 8 7.39 -4.21 -2.59
CA ALA A 8 7.23 -3.49 -1.33
C ALA A 8 8.43 -3.72 -0.42
N TRP A 9 8.94 -2.65 0.16
CA TRP A 9 10.12 -2.66 1.04
C TRP A 9 9.81 -1.90 2.32
N GLY A 10 10.09 -2.51 3.47
CA GLY A 10 10.01 -1.85 4.76
C GLY A 10 11.35 -1.22 5.14
N GLY A 11 11.28 0.00 5.65
CA GLY A 11 12.39 0.71 6.28
C GLY A 11 12.04 1.06 7.74
N ASN A 12 12.93 1.78 8.41
CA ASN A 12 12.68 2.28 9.76
C ASN A 12 11.46 3.22 9.76
N ALA A 13 10.35 2.76 10.34
CA ALA A 13 9.04 3.45 10.37
C ALA A 13 8.44 3.81 9.00
N SER A 14 8.84 3.12 7.92
CA SER A 14 8.38 3.45 6.58
C SER A 14 8.15 2.22 5.73
N ILE A 15 7.22 2.31 4.77
CA ILE A 15 7.03 1.30 3.73
C ILE A 15 7.05 2.00 2.39
N THR A 16 7.96 1.57 1.53
CA THR A 16 7.95 1.94 0.12
C THR A 16 7.18 0.87 -0.64
N VAL A 17 6.08 1.23 -1.27
CA VAL A 17 5.28 0.32 -2.10
C VAL A 17 5.25 0.81 -3.53
N ARG A 18 5.35 -0.13 -4.46
CA ARG A 18 5.26 0.07 -5.90
C ARG A 18 4.31 -0.95 -6.49
N GLY A 19 3.58 -0.51 -7.50
CA GLY A 19 2.67 -1.38 -8.21
C GLY A 19 1.90 -0.64 -9.29
N ARG A 20 0.83 -1.27 -9.77
CA ARG A 20 -0.04 -0.67 -10.77
C ARG A 20 -1.48 -0.62 -10.31
N GLY A 21 -2.18 0.38 -10.81
CA GLY A 21 -3.60 0.61 -10.58
C GLY A 21 -4.24 1.32 -11.75
N THR A 22 -5.43 1.84 -11.53
CA THR A 22 -6.18 2.62 -12.49
C THR A 22 -5.65 4.06 -12.52
N PRO A 23 -5.21 4.59 -13.67
CA PRO A 23 -4.69 5.95 -13.77
C PRO A 23 -5.61 7.02 -13.17
N GLY A 24 -5.03 7.92 -12.36
CA GLY A 24 -5.77 8.99 -11.69
C GLY A 24 -6.54 8.56 -10.43
N PHE A 25 -6.54 7.27 -10.07
CA PHE A 25 -7.16 6.80 -8.84
C PHE A 25 -6.20 6.94 -7.65
N ARG A 26 -6.75 6.91 -6.43
CA ARG A 26 -5.98 6.91 -5.19
C ARG A 26 -5.86 5.50 -4.65
N ILE A 27 -4.62 5.09 -4.36
CA ILE A 27 -4.28 3.83 -3.71
C ILE A 27 -4.27 4.01 -2.20
N TYR A 28 -4.83 3.03 -1.50
CA TYR A 28 -4.81 2.96 -0.04
C TYR A 28 -4.11 1.69 0.39
N LEU A 29 -2.95 1.84 1.03
CA LEU A 29 -2.18 0.76 1.63
C LEU A 29 -2.73 0.46 3.02
N HIS A 30 -3.05 -0.80 3.26
CA HIS A 30 -3.51 -1.29 4.55
C HIS A 30 -2.72 -2.53 4.96
N GLN A 31 -2.61 -2.73 6.27
CA GLN A 31 -2.10 -3.98 6.81
C GLN A 31 -3.14 -5.07 6.65
N ALA A 32 -2.77 -6.17 5.98
CA ALA A 32 -3.63 -7.30 5.73
C ALA A 32 -3.88 -8.06 7.03
N GLY A 33 -5.16 -8.23 7.40
CA GLY A 33 -5.57 -8.88 8.64
C GLY A 33 -6.12 -7.89 9.68
N THR A 34 -5.36 -6.86 10.05
CA THR A 34 -5.85 -5.83 10.99
C THR A 34 -6.70 -4.76 10.30
N GLY A 35 -6.49 -4.53 9.00
CA GLY A 35 -7.15 -3.45 8.27
C GLY A 35 -6.64 -2.06 8.65
N ALA A 36 -5.53 -1.95 9.38
CA ALA A 36 -4.93 -0.67 9.73
C ALA A 36 -4.44 0.05 8.47
N MET A 37 -4.82 1.32 8.30
CA MET A 37 -4.36 2.14 7.19
C MET A 37 -2.89 2.52 7.41
N LEU A 38 -2.04 2.14 6.46
CA LEU A 38 -0.60 2.40 6.49
C LEU A 38 -0.19 3.58 5.60
N GLY A 39 -1.07 4.04 4.72
CA GLY A 39 -0.88 5.25 3.93
C GLY A 39 -1.59 5.23 2.59
N THR A 40 -1.35 6.26 1.78
CA THR A 40 -1.98 6.41 0.46
C THR A 40 -1.00 6.92 -0.59
N GLY A 41 -1.30 6.64 -1.85
CA GLY A 41 -0.65 7.25 -3.01
C GLY A 41 -1.64 7.53 -4.13
N VAL A 42 -1.18 8.20 -5.18
CA VAL A 42 -1.95 8.41 -6.41
C VAL A 42 -1.31 7.57 -7.52
N VAL A 43 -2.15 6.97 -8.37
CA VAL A 43 -1.69 6.28 -9.57
C VAL A 43 -1.40 7.31 -10.67
N GLY A 44 -0.20 7.26 -11.23
CA GLY A 44 0.20 8.11 -12.34
C GLY A 44 -0.64 7.85 -13.60
N ALA A 45 -0.54 8.76 -14.58
CA ALA A 45 -1.24 8.61 -15.87
C ALA A 45 -0.87 7.31 -16.60
N ASP A 46 0.34 6.80 -16.34
CA ASP A 46 0.88 5.57 -16.92
C ASP A 46 0.34 4.29 -16.25
N GLY A 47 -0.44 4.43 -15.16
CA GLY A 47 -0.99 3.30 -14.40
C GLY A 47 -0.06 2.77 -13.31
N ASP A 48 1.16 3.29 -13.21
CA ASP A 48 2.10 2.96 -12.14
C ASP A 48 1.93 3.90 -10.94
N TYR A 49 2.14 3.35 -9.74
CA TYR A 49 2.25 4.12 -8.50
C TYR A 49 3.51 3.71 -7.74
N SER A 50 4.13 4.70 -7.09
CA SER A 50 5.25 4.50 -6.17
C SER A 50 5.14 5.54 -5.07
N PHE A 51 4.90 5.10 -3.84
CA PHE A 51 4.88 6.00 -2.70
C PHE A 51 5.57 5.37 -1.50
N MET A 52 6.14 6.24 -0.67
CA MET A 52 6.67 5.88 0.63
C MET A 52 5.69 6.36 1.68
N THR A 53 5.25 5.47 2.55
CA THR A 53 4.48 5.83 3.73
C THR A 53 5.44 6.01 4.90
N GLN A 54 5.14 6.99 5.75
CA GLN A 54 5.84 7.21 7.01
C GLN A 54 4.77 7.21 8.09
N GLU A 55 4.59 6.06 8.70
CA GLU A 55 3.59 5.87 9.74
C GLU A 55 4.31 5.47 11.02
N SER A 56 4.13 6.24 12.09
CA SER A 56 4.75 5.93 13.38
C SER A 56 4.28 4.59 13.95
N THR A 57 3.12 4.09 13.51
CA THR A 57 2.63 2.75 13.85
C THR A 57 3.52 1.63 13.29
N LEU A 58 4.28 1.90 12.22
CA LEU A 58 5.26 0.96 11.67
C LEU A 58 6.44 0.70 12.59
N LEU A 59 6.74 1.61 13.53
CA LEU A 59 7.75 1.39 14.57
C LEU A 59 7.42 0.17 15.44
N MET A 60 6.14 -0.15 15.63
CA MET A 60 5.71 -1.32 16.40
C MET A 60 5.98 -2.63 15.68
N TYR A 61 6.16 -2.59 14.35
CA TYR A 61 6.45 -3.75 13.51
C TYR A 61 7.94 -3.88 13.15
N GLY A 62 8.80 -3.01 13.69
CA GLY A 62 10.25 -3.05 13.43
C GLY A 62 10.86 -4.41 13.82
N GLY A 63 11.58 -5.03 12.89
CA GLY A 63 12.15 -6.37 13.02
C GLY A 63 11.16 -7.51 12.73
N GLN A 64 9.98 -7.23 12.16
CA GLN A 64 8.96 -8.22 11.83
C GLN A 64 8.53 -8.14 10.36
N THR A 65 8.00 -9.25 9.84
CA THR A 65 7.33 -9.30 8.54
C THR A 65 5.85 -9.10 8.72
N ILE A 66 5.28 -8.11 8.05
CA ILE A 66 3.84 -7.86 8.00
C ILE A 66 3.30 -8.15 6.60
N ASN A 67 2.03 -8.53 6.52
CA ASN A 67 1.33 -8.61 5.25
C ASN A 67 0.62 -7.29 4.97
N VAL A 68 0.74 -6.78 3.75
CA VAL A 68 0.06 -5.57 3.29
C VAL A 68 -0.79 -5.88 2.07
N GLN A 69 -1.81 -5.06 1.87
CA GLN A 69 -2.72 -5.11 0.73
C GLN A 69 -3.10 -3.69 0.35
N VAL A 70 -3.40 -3.48 -0.93
CA VAL A 70 -3.88 -2.21 -1.45
C VAL A 70 -5.28 -2.34 -2.01
N ARG A 71 -5.98 -1.22 -2.03
CA ARG A 71 -7.21 -1.03 -2.82
C ARG A 71 -7.21 0.37 -3.41
N GLU A 72 -7.96 0.57 -4.47
CA GLU A 72 -8.03 1.86 -5.16
C GLU A 72 -9.42 2.45 -5.18
N THR A 73 -9.51 3.76 -5.35
CA THR A 73 -10.78 4.49 -5.42
C THR A 73 -10.60 5.80 -6.18
N ALA A 74 -11.62 6.19 -6.94
CA ALA A 74 -11.67 7.48 -7.64
C ALA A 74 -12.23 8.60 -6.75
N ASP A 75 -13.12 8.25 -5.82
CA ASP A 75 -13.98 9.17 -5.06
C ASP A 75 -13.82 9.06 -3.54
N ASN A 76 -12.96 8.15 -3.06
CA ASN A 76 -12.82 7.81 -1.64
C ASN A 76 -14.11 7.27 -0.99
N VAL A 77 -15.02 6.74 -1.81
CA VAL A 77 -16.28 6.13 -1.39
C VAL A 77 -16.41 4.72 -1.95
N SER A 78 -16.13 4.59 -3.25
CA SER A 78 -16.19 3.35 -4.01
C SER A 78 -14.78 2.77 -4.13
N TYR A 79 -14.48 1.75 -3.32
CA TYR A 79 -13.21 1.06 -3.36
C TYR A 79 -13.27 -0.15 -4.28
N SER A 80 -12.15 -0.43 -4.96
CA SER A 80 -11.93 -1.71 -5.64
C SER A 80 -11.85 -2.86 -4.62
N ASP A 81 -11.88 -4.09 -5.15
CA ASP A 81 -11.40 -5.25 -4.40
C ASP A 81 -9.96 -5.04 -3.91
N TRP A 82 -9.62 -5.76 -2.84
CA TRP A 82 -8.28 -5.80 -2.30
C TRP A 82 -7.32 -6.52 -3.26
N SER A 83 -6.07 -6.06 -3.27
CA SER A 83 -4.97 -6.79 -3.91
C SER A 83 -4.68 -8.09 -3.17
N LEU A 84 -3.86 -8.95 -3.80
CA LEU A 84 -3.21 -10.05 -3.10
C LEU A 84 -2.33 -9.53 -1.96
N TYR A 85 -2.06 -10.42 -1.00
CA TYR A 85 -1.15 -10.14 0.10
C TYR A 85 0.29 -10.03 -0.38
N SER A 86 0.97 -8.99 0.08
CA SER A 86 2.41 -8.82 -0.09
C SER A 86 3.08 -8.83 1.28
N SER A 87 4.07 -9.69 1.46
CA SER A 87 4.84 -9.75 2.69
C SER A 87 5.96 -8.71 2.65
N VAL A 88 6.03 -7.86 3.67
CA VAL A 88 7.01 -6.78 3.78
C VAL A 88 7.72 -6.91 5.12
N TYR A 89 9.04 -7.03 5.06
CA TYR A 89 9.89 -6.99 6.25
C TYR A 89 10.18 -5.54 6.62
N ILE A 90 9.90 -5.16 7.87
CA ILE A 90 10.18 -3.83 8.39
C ILE A 90 11.54 -3.86 9.11
N SER A 91 12.52 -3.12 8.60
CA SER A 91 13.88 -3.06 9.14
C SER A 91 13.97 -2.23 10.42
#